data_AF-A0A6N9P213-F1
#
_entry.id   AF-A0A6N9P213-F1
#
_cell.length_a   1.000
_cell.length_b   1.000
_cell.length_c   1.000
_cell.angle_alpha   90.00
_cell.angle_beta   90.00
_cell.angle_gamma   90.00
#
_symmetry.space_group_name_H-M   'P 1'
#
loop_
_entity.id
_entity.type
_entity.pdbx_description
1 polymer ?
#
loop_
_entity_poly.entity_id
_entity_poly.type
_entity_poly.pdbx_seq_one_letter_code
_entity_poly.pdbx_strand_id
1 'polypeptide(L)'
;MAIVLNSATLSIYDLDWNEPFIHIMKDGGRDTARNICTKQHVDIHIPQIQSDQEPELIECNLRAEDKEIVLRDDHGIDELKNFSKRLIRCPYVVKVVNSLPFNSRERKFIRRIRENGLIEIVLPWTDKGYGVVVKTTGRTLRETERIGEIIEEKYGGI
;
A
#
# COMPACT_ATOMS: atom_id res chain seq x y z
N MET A 1 -11.34 -17.35 -39.51
CA MET A 1 -11.09 -17.97 -38.19
C MET A 1 -10.27 -16.98 -37.39
N ALA A 2 -10.80 -16.37 -36.34
CA ALA A 2 -10.06 -15.45 -35.49
C ALA A 2 -9.51 -16.23 -34.29
N ILE A 3 -8.20 -16.19 -34.07
CA ILE A 3 -7.55 -16.79 -32.92
C ILE A 3 -7.21 -15.64 -31.97
N VAL A 4 -7.87 -15.60 -30.82
CA VAL A 4 -7.58 -14.63 -29.76
C VAL A 4 -6.46 -15.22 -28.92
N LEU A 5 -5.29 -14.59 -28.94
CA LEU A 5 -4.08 -15.13 -28.31
C LEU A 5 -3.89 -14.63 -26.86
N ASN A 6 -4.35 -13.42 -26.54
CA ASN A 6 -4.26 -12.81 -25.20
C ASN A 6 -5.41 -11.82 -25.00
N SER A 7 -6.40 -12.16 -24.18
CA SER A 7 -7.54 -11.29 -23.86
C SER A 7 -7.68 -11.13 -22.35
N ALA A 8 -7.77 -9.88 -21.87
CA ALA A 8 -8.19 -9.56 -20.52
C ALA A 8 -9.70 -9.29 -20.52
N THR A 9 -10.44 -10.01 -19.68
CA THR A 9 -11.88 -9.84 -19.53
C THR A 9 -12.16 -9.25 -18.16
N LEU A 10 -12.71 -8.03 -18.11
CA LEU A 10 -13.11 -7.36 -16.88
C LEU A 10 -14.65 -7.34 -16.80
N SER A 11 -15.22 -8.04 -15.81
CA SER A 11 -16.65 -7.98 -15.52
C SER A 11 -16.90 -6.93 -14.44
N ILE A 12 -17.20 -5.70 -14.85
CA ILE A 12 -17.68 -4.67 -13.94
C ILE A 12 -19.17 -4.96 -13.71
N TYR A 13 -19.60 -5.27 -12.48
CA TYR A 13 -21.01 -5.50 -12.18
C TYR A 13 -21.68 -4.14 -12.01
N ASP A 14 -22.47 -3.73 -13.00
CA ASP A 14 -23.26 -2.50 -12.94
C ASP A 14 -24.58 -2.74 -13.70
N LEU A 15 -25.70 -2.38 -13.08
CA LEU A 15 -27.06 -2.79 -13.46
C LEU A 15 -27.60 -2.03 -14.69
N ASP A 16 -26.97 -0.91 -15.08
CA ASP A 16 -27.55 0.05 -16.02
C ASP A 16 -26.83 0.20 -17.38
N TRP A 17 -26.03 -0.79 -17.80
CA TRP A 17 -25.28 -0.68 -19.07
C TRP A 17 -25.96 -1.40 -20.24
N ASN A 18 -26.38 -0.62 -21.25
CA ASN A 18 -27.17 -1.04 -22.40
C ASN A 18 -26.31 -1.36 -23.66
N GLU A 19 -25.11 -1.94 -23.50
CA GLU A 19 -24.10 -2.10 -24.58
C GLU A 19 -23.65 -3.56 -24.85
N PRO A 20 -23.12 -3.85 -26.06
CA PRO A 20 -22.95 -5.21 -26.57
C PRO A 20 -21.91 -6.05 -25.82
N PHE A 21 -22.25 -7.30 -25.55
CA PHE A 21 -21.38 -8.31 -24.95
C PHE A 21 -20.77 -9.23 -26.02
N ILE A 22 -19.58 -9.75 -25.74
CA ILE A 22 -18.98 -10.85 -26.49
C ILE A 22 -19.08 -12.12 -25.64
N HIS A 23 -19.64 -13.18 -26.21
CA HIS A 23 -19.63 -14.50 -25.58
C HIS A 23 -18.32 -15.22 -25.93
N ILE A 24 -17.56 -15.59 -24.90
CA ILE A 24 -16.34 -16.39 -25.05
C ILE A 24 -16.70 -17.82 -24.67
N MET A 25 -16.53 -18.75 -25.61
CA MET A 25 -16.76 -20.17 -25.38
C MET A 25 -15.40 -20.87 -25.22
N LYS A 26 -15.17 -21.54 -24.09
CA LYS A 26 -13.97 -22.36 -23.85
C LYS A 26 -14.36 -23.68 -23.20
N ASP A 27 -13.96 -24.79 -23.82
CA ASP A 27 -14.13 -26.16 -23.28
C ASP A 27 -15.56 -26.48 -22.81
N GLY A 28 -16.58 -26.00 -23.53
CA GLY A 28 -17.99 -26.17 -23.18
C GLY A 28 -18.52 -25.21 -22.11
N GLY A 29 -17.64 -24.41 -21.49
CA GLY A 29 -17.99 -23.29 -20.62
C GLY A 29 -18.33 -22.02 -21.41
N ARG A 30 -19.33 -21.28 -20.93
CA ARG A 30 -19.72 -19.96 -21.46
C ARG A 30 -19.21 -18.89 -20.50
N ASP A 31 -18.38 -17.99 -21.01
CA ASP A 31 -17.97 -16.77 -20.34
C ASP A 31 -18.48 -15.55 -21.10
N THR A 32 -18.67 -14.43 -20.40
CA THR A 32 -19.18 -13.18 -20.96
C THR A 32 -18.18 -12.07 -20.72
N ALA A 33 -17.65 -11.53 -21.82
CA ALA A 33 -16.78 -10.37 -21.80
C ALA A 33 -17.53 -9.14 -22.31
N ARG A 34 -17.36 -8.00 -21.62
CA ARG A 34 -17.82 -6.70 -22.13
C ARG A 34 -16.96 -6.29 -23.33
N ASN A 35 -17.58 -5.75 -24.38
CA ASN A 35 -16.86 -5.25 -25.54
C ASN A 35 -16.29 -3.85 -25.23
N ILE A 36 -14.98 -3.67 -25.36
CA ILE A 36 -14.35 -2.35 -25.36
C ILE A 36 -14.28 -1.88 -26.82
N CYS A 37 -15.31 -1.17 -27.27
CA CYS A 37 -15.54 -0.88 -28.70
C CYS A 37 -14.72 0.30 -29.24
N THR A 38 -14.10 1.11 -28.37
CA THR A 38 -13.43 2.36 -28.75
C THR A 38 -12.11 2.55 -28.01
N LYS A 39 -11.16 3.27 -28.65
CA LYS A 39 -9.89 3.67 -28.02
C LYS A 39 -10.11 4.48 -26.73
N GLN A 40 -11.19 5.27 -26.69
CA GLN A 40 -11.55 6.09 -25.54
C GLN A 40 -11.94 5.24 -24.32
N HIS A 41 -12.67 4.13 -24.49
CA HIS A 41 -12.96 3.22 -23.38
C HIS A 41 -11.71 2.51 -22.85
N VAL A 42 -10.75 2.19 -23.72
CA VAL A 42 -9.43 1.66 -23.29
C VAL A 42 -8.74 2.68 -22.39
N ASP A 43 -8.66 3.95 -22.81
CA ASP A 43 -8.00 5.01 -22.05
C ASP A 43 -8.69 5.28 -20.69
N ILE A 44 -10.01 5.10 -20.60
CA ILE A 44 -10.79 5.27 -19.35
C ILE A 44 -10.53 4.12 -18.36
N HIS A 45 -10.43 2.87 -18.84
CA HIS A 45 -10.39 1.69 -17.97
C HIS A 45 -8.98 1.15 -17.70
N ILE A 46 -7.99 1.46 -18.55
CA ILE A 46 -6.58 1.10 -18.31
C ILE A 46 -6.10 1.51 -16.91
N PRO A 47 -6.37 2.73 -16.41
CA PRO A 47 -5.94 3.13 -15.07
C PRO A 47 -6.52 2.25 -13.96
N GLN A 48 -7.78 1.84 -14.06
CA GLN A 48 -8.41 0.93 -13.09
C GLN A 48 -7.78 -0.46 -13.14
N ILE A 49 -7.62 -1.02 -14.34
CA ILE A 49 -6.99 -2.35 -14.53
C ILE A 49 -5.54 -2.35 -14.02
N GLN A 50 -4.79 -1.28 -14.26
CA GLN A 50 -3.44 -1.11 -13.73
C GLN A 50 -3.44 -0.87 -12.21
N SER A 51 -4.49 -0.24 -11.67
CA SER A 51 -4.66 -0.05 -10.22
C SER A 51 -5.06 -1.32 -9.47
N ASP A 52 -5.43 -2.40 -10.16
CA ASP A 52 -5.71 -3.71 -9.54
C ASP A 52 -4.46 -4.60 -9.44
N GLN A 53 -3.38 -4.29 -10.17
CA GLN A 53 -2.13 -5.06 -10.09
C GLN A 53 -1.32 -4.69 -8.85
N GLU A 54 -1.09 -5.61 -7.92
CA GLU A 54 -0.23 -5.40 -6.74
C GLU A 54 1.09 -4.70 -7.13
N PRO A 55 1.44 -3.57 -6.48
CA PRO A 55 2.65 -2.84 -6.82
C PRO A 55 3.90 -3.67 -6.50
N GLU A 56 4.87 -3.66 -7.41
CA GLU A 56 6.18 -4.27 -7.16
C GLU A 56 6.94 -3.43 -6.12
N LEU A 57 7.14 -4.01 -4.93
CA LEU A 57 7.85 -3.35 -3.83
C LEU A 57 9.34 -3.68 -3.87
N ILE A 58 10.16 -2.63 -3.83
CA ILE A 58 11.63 -2.77 -3.78
C ILE A 58 12.08 -2.74 -2.31
N GLU A 59 12.88 -3.72 -1.92
CA GLU A 59 13.50 -3.75 -0.58
C GLU A 59 14.63 -2.72 -0.44
N CYS A 60 14.86 -2.26 0.79
CA CYS A 60 15.96 -1.38 1.12
C CYS A 60 17.27 -2.17 1.16
N ASN A 61 18.28 -1.70 0.43
CA ASN A 61 19.60 -2.33 0.38
C ASN A 61 20.44 -2.13 1.66
N LEU A 62 19.96 -1.35 2.65
CA LEU A 62 20.66 -1.12 3.91
C LEU A 62 20.37 -2.26 4.90
N ARG A 63 21.41 -2.74 5.58
CA ARG A 63 21.24 -3.62 6.74
C ARG A 63 20.56 -2.86 7.87
N ALA A 64 19.86 -3.55 8.75
CA ALA A 64 19.15 -2.92 9.86
C ALA A 64 20.07 -2.04 10.72
N GLU A 65 21.29 -2.50 11.00
CA GLU A 65 22.29 -1.76 11.78
C GLU A 65 22.73 -0.45 11.13
N ASP A 66 22.66 -0.36 9.80
CA ASP A 66 23.06 0.82 9.01
C ASP A 66 21.91 1.84 8.87
N LYS A 67 20.69 1.50 9.30
CA LYS A 67 19.51 2.37 9.20
C LYS A 67 19.48 3.39 10.34
N GLU A 68 19.36 4.65 9.96
CA GLU A 68 19.31 5.77 10.89
C GLU A 68 18.01 5.77 11.72
N ILE A 69 18.13 6.06 13.03
CA ILE A 69 17.00 6.31 13.92
C ILE A 69 17.14 7.69 14.54
N VAL A 70 16.35 8.65 14.07
CA VAL A 70 16.29 10.00 14.61
C VAL A 70 15.00 10.17 15.42
N LEU A 71 15.15 10.50 16.71
CA LEU A 71 14.05 10.76 17.65
C LEU A 71 14.33 12.08 18.38
N ARG A 72 13.28 12.82 18.74
CA ARG A 72 13.43 13.98 19.63
C ARG A 72 13.72 13.54 21.06
N ASP A 73 14.45 14.38 21.78
CA ASP A 73 14.84 14.16 23.18
C ASP A 73 13.69 14.54 24.14
N ASP A 74 12.58 13.82 24.01
CA ASP A 74 11.33 14.05 24.75
C ASP A 74 10.94 12.81 25.59
N HIS A 75 9.93 12.97 26.45
CA HIS A 75 9.35 11.86 27.20
C HIS A 75 8.83 10.73 26.28
N GLY A 76 9.16 9.47 26.61
CA GLY A 76 8.75 8.29 25.83
C GLY A 76 9.84 7.75 24.89
N ILE A 77 11.06 8.29 24.97
CA ILE A 77 12.18 7.90 24.11
C ILE A 77 12.49 6.39 24.16
N ASP A 78 12.38 5.73 25.31
CA ASP A 78 12.69 4.30 25.43
C ASP A 78 11.70 3.42 24.65
N GLU A 79 10.40 3.71 24.76
CA GLU A 79 9.36 3.02 24.00
C GLU A 79 9.53 3.25 22.49
N LEU A 80 9.75 4.51 22.10
CA LEU A 80 9.99 4.88 20.71
C LEU A 80 11.26 4.23 20.15
N LYS A 81 12.33 4.15 20.94
CA LYS A 81 13.60 3.54 20.53
C LYS A 81 13.47 2.02 20.40
N ASN A 82 12.77 1.37 21.33
CA ASN A 82 12.50 -0.07 21.27
C ASN A 82 11.63 -0.43 20.06
N PHE A 83 10.56 0.33 19.82
CA PHE A 83 9.74 0.16 18.62
C PHE A 83 10.55 0.42 17.35
N SER A 84 11.31 1.53 17.28
CA SER A 84 12.11 1.88 16.11
C SER A 84 13.14 0.81 15.77
N LYS A 85 13.82 0.21 16.76
CA LYS A 85 14.76 -0.91 16.57
C LYS A 85 14.11 -2.15 15.96
N ARG A 86 12.83 -2.41 16.26
CA ARG A 86 12.06 -3.49 15.61
C ARG A 86 11.68 -3.09 14.19
N LEU A 87 11.18 -1.86 14.01
CA LEU A 87 10.67 -1.34 12.75
C LEU A 87 11.74 -1.29 11.64
N ILE A 88 12.98 -0.89 11.97
CA ILE A 88 14.09 -0.84 10.99
C ILE A 88 14.44 -2.20 10.38
N ARG A 89 14.03 -3.32 11.00
CA ARG A 89 14.20 -4.66 10.44
C ARG A 89 13.23 -4.95 9.30
N CYS A 90 12.21 -4.12 9.10
CA CYS A 90 11.34 -4.22 7.94
C CYS A 90 12.17 -3.96 6.68
N PRO A 91 12.10 -4.85 5.66
CA PRO A 91 12.89 -4.70 4.44
C PRO A 91 12.56 -3.41 3.68
N TYR A 92 11.35 -2.88 3.81
CA TYR A 92 10.90 -1.68 3.10
C TYR A 92 11.18 -0.36 3.84
N VAL A 93 11.69 -0.41 5.07
CA VAL A 93 12.02 0.79 5.86
C VAL A 93 13.44 1.24 5.53
N VAL A 94 13.61 2.52 5.21
CA VAL A 94 14.90 3.16 4.96
C VAL A 94 15.46 3.76 6.25
N LYS A 95 14.66 4.54 6.98
CA LYS A 95 15.05 5.15 8.27
C LYS A 95 13.87 5.68 9.08
N VAL A 96 14.08 5.87 10.38
CA VAL A 96 13.16 6.65 11.22
C VAL A 96 13.60 8.11 11.20
N VAL A 97 12.71 8.98 10.72
CA VAL A 97 13.00 10.39 10.41
C VAL A 97 12.85 11.29 11.63
N ASN A 98 11.82 11.04 12.45
CA ASN A 98 11.55 11.82 13.65
C ASN A 98 10.54 11.09 14.55
N SER A 99 10.39 11.55 15.79
CA SER A 99 9.20 11.26 16.61
C SER A 99 8.06 12.25 16.30
N LEU A 100 6.83 11.81 16.55
CA LEU A 100 5.62 12.65 16.50
C LEU A 100 5.32 13.25 17.87
N PRO A 101 4.68 14.44 17.93
CA PRO A 101 4.05 14.94 19.16
C PRO A 101 3.02 13.93 19.70
N PHE A 102 2.66 14.02 20.99
CA PHE A 102 1.68 13.12 21.61
C PHE A 102 0.33 13.14 20.88
N ASN A 103 -0.19 11.95 20.56
CA ASN A 103 -1.48 11.75 19.90
C ASN A 103 -2.38 10.84 20.74
N SER A 104 -2.65 11.22 22.00
CA SER A 104 -3.38 10.39 22.97
C SER A 104 -4.80 9.95 22.56
N ARG A 105 -5.41 10.61 21.58
CA ARG A 105 -6.72 10.26 21.01
C ARG A 105 -6.64 9.35 19.79
N GLU A 106 -5.46 9.19 19.21
CA GLU A 106 -5.28 8.33 18.05
C GLU A 106 -5.31 6.86 18.49
N ARG A 107 -6.02 6.05 17.71
CA ARG A 107 -6.20 4.61 17.95
C ARG A 107 -5.71 3.79 16.76
N LYS A 108 -5.50 4.42 15.60
CA LYS A 108 -4.92 3.78 14.43
C LYS A 108 -3.41 3.71 14.56
N PHE A 109 -2.85 2.55 14.23
CA PHE A 109 -1.41 2.38 14.19
C PHE A 109 -0.80 3.19 13.03
N ILE A 110 -1.37 3.05 11.82
CA ILE A 110 -1.04 3.95 10.70
C ILE A 110 -1.92 5.18 10.78
N ARG A 111 -1.34 6.30 11.24
CA ARG A 111 -2.04 7.58 11.34
C ARG A 111 -2.21 8.23 9.98
N ARG A 112 -1.13 8.26 9.19
CA ARG A 112 -1.11 8.95 7.90
C ARG A 112 -0.08 8.37 6.97
N ILE A 113 -0.46 8.25 5.71
CA ILE A 113 0.45 7.93 4.60
C ILE A 113 0.59 9.19 3.76
N ARG A 114 1.82 9.49 3.37
CA ARG A 114 2.17 10.66 2.56
C ARG A 114 2.89 10.20 1.30
N GLU A 115 2.80 11.02 0.27
CA GLU A 115 3.61 10.88 -0.93
C GLU A 115 5.11 10.86 -0.58
N ASN A 116 5.90 10.24 -1.45
CA ASN A 116 7.33 10.02 -1.27
C ASN A 116 7.66 9.08 -0.10
N GLY A 117 6.91 8.00 0.11
CA GLY A 117 7.34 6.92 1.02
C GLY A 117 7.37 7.31 2.50
N LEU A 118 6.58 8.31 2.93
CA LEU A 118 6.56 8.72 4.33
C LEU A 118 5.30 8.19 5.02
N ILE A 119 5.50 7.57 6.18
CA ILE A 119 4.41 7.00 6.99
C ILE A 119 4.52 7.53 8.41
N GLU A 120 3.42 8.07 8.92
CA GLU A 120 3.24 8.45 10.31
C GLU A 120 2.61 7.29 11.07
N ILE A 121 3.35 6.77 12.05
CA ILE A 121 2.94 5.65 12.88
C ILE A 121 2.71 6.16 14.30
N VAL A 122 1.58 5.81 14.88
CA VAL A 122 1.28 6.01 16.30
C VAL A 122 1.28 4.64 17.00
N LEU A 123 1.68 4.60 18.26
CA LEU A 123 1.67 3.41 19.11
C LEU A 123 0.38 3.45 19.95
N PRO A 124 -0.74 2.88 19.48
CA PRO A 124 -2.05 3.04 20.12
C PRO A 124 -2.16 2.36 21.49
N TRP A 125 -1.24 1.45 21.81
CA TRP A 125 -1.11 0.80 23.13
C TRP A 125 -0.42 1.67 24.18
N THR A 126 0.08 2.85 23.80
CA THR A 126 0.71 3.80 24.73
C THR A 126 -0.33 4.83 25.14
N ASP A 127 -0.50 5.08 26.44
CA ASP A 127 -1.52 6.03 26.94
C ASP A 127 -1.34 7.45 26.37
N LYS A 128 -0.09 7.84 26.10
CA LYS A 128 0.26 9.15 25.55
C LYS A 128 0.15 9.22 24.03
N GLY A 129 -0.05 8.10 23.33
CA GLY A 129 -0.07 8.04 21.87
C GLY A 129 1.24 8.51 21.26
N TYR A 130 2.36 7.92 21.72
CA TYR A 130 3.67 8.17 21.13
C TYR A 130 3.67 7.74 19.65
N GLY A 131 4.54 8.33 18.83
CA GLY A 131 4.60 7.95 17.42
C GLY A 131 5.92 8.33 16.75
N VAL A 132 6.11 7.80 15.54
CA VAL A 132 7.28 8.06 14.71
C VAL A 132 6.86 8.38 13.27
N VAL A 133 7.74 9.09 12.57
CA VAL A 133 7.68 9.24 11.12
C VAL A 133 8.76 8.36 10.53
N VAL A 134 8.38 7.46 9.63
CA VAL A 134 9.31 6.56 8.94
C VAL A 134 9.37 6.88 7.46
N LYS A 135 10.58 6.79 6.88
CA LYS A 135 10.82 6.82 5.45
C LYS A 135 10.97 5.40 4.94
N THR A 136 10.22 5.06 3.91
CA THR A 136 10.19 3.76 3.24
C THR A 136 10.76 3.86 1.83
N THR A 137 10.86 2.71 1.17
CA THR A 137 11.23 2.58 -0.24
C THR A 137 10.10 2.95 -1.22
N GLY A 138 8.91 3.27 -0.72
CA GLY A 138 7.76 3.63 -1.56
C GLY A 138 8.04 4.85 -2.43
N ARG A 139 7.92 4.67 -3.74
CA ARG A 139 8.13 5.72 -4.76
C ARG A 139 6.82 6.41 -5.12
N THR A 140 5.71 5.68 -5.02
CA THR A 140 4.35 6.17 -5.29
C THR A 140 3.50 6.09 -4.02
N LEU A 141 2.37 6.80 -4.00
CA LEU A 141 1.42 6.71 -2.89
C LEU A 141 0.95 5.26 -2.69
N ARG A 142 0.61 4.57 -3.78
CA ARG A 142 0.14 3.18 -3.78
C ARG A 142 1.16 2.19 -3.23
N GLU A 143 2.44 2.33 -3.62
CA GLU A 143 3.52 1.55 -3.01
C GLU A 143 3.64 1.83 -1.52
N THR A 144 3.49 3.10 -1.11
CA THR A 144 3.60 3.51 0.29
C THR A 144 2.43 2.98 1.13
N GLU A 145 1.23 2.96 0.55
CA GLU A 145 0.03 2.33 1.13
C GLU A 145 0.27 0.85 1.38
N ARG A 146 0.72 0.13 0.36
CA ARG A 146 1.01 -1.30 0.50
C ARG A 146 2.10 -1.61 1.52
N ILE A 147 3.16 -0.80 1.57
CA ILE A 147 4.19 -0.91 2.61
C ILE A 147 3.59 -0.61 4.00
N GLY A 148 2.68 0.35 4.10
CA GLY A 148 1.97 0.68 5.33
C GLY A 148 1.18 -0.49 5.88
N GLU A 149 0.44 -1.19 5.03
CA GLU A 149 -0.28 -2.43 5.39
C GLU A 149 0.68 -3.51 5.90
N ILE A 150 1.79 -3.76 5.20
CA ILE A 150 2.82 -4.74 5.63
C ILE A 150 3.39 -4.36 7.00
N ILE A 151 3.61 -3.07 7.25
CA ILE A 151 4.10 -2.57 8.53
C ILE A 151 3.04 -2.74 9.63
N GLU A 152 1.78 -2.45 9.33
CA GLU A 152 0.67 -2.64 10.28
C GLU A 152 0.47 -4.11 10.66
N GLU A 153 0.45 -5.01 9.68
CA GLU A 153 0.33 -6.45 9.89
C GLU A 153 1.45 -7.01 10.77
N LYS A 154 2.70 -6.55 10.57
CA LYS A 154 3.88 -7.10 11.27
C LYS A 154 4.20 -6.42 12.59
N TYR A 155 3.82 -5.15 12.76
CA TYR A 155 4.27 -4.32 13.88
C TYR A 155 3.14 -3.61 14.63
N GLY A 156 1.92 -3.57 14.08
CA GLY A 156 0.79 -2.77 14.57
C GLY A 156 -0.01 -3.38 15.73
N GLY A 157 0.32 -4.59 16.18
CA GLY A 157 -0.44 -5.30 17.22
C GLY A 157 0.22 -5.46 18.59
N ILE A 158 1.55 -5.29 18.69
CA ILE A 158 2.38 -6.05 19.67
C ILE A 158 2.12 -7.56 19.56
#